data_AF-A0A2E9FLE4-F1
#
_entry.id   AF-A0A2E9FLE4-F1
#
_cell.length_a   1.000
_cell.length_b   1.000
_cell.length_c   1.000
_cell.angle_alpha   90.00
_cell.angle_beta   90.00
_cell.angle_gamma   90.00
#
_symmetry.space_group_name_H-M   'P 1'
#
loop_
_entity.id
_entity.type
_entity.pdbx_description
1 polymer ?
#
loop_
_entity_poly.entity_id
_entity_poly.type
_entity_poly.pdbx_seq_one_letter_code
_entity_poly.pdbx_strand_id
1 'polypeptide(L)'
;MTVDVKKLYQEIASDEGKVLHAYLCTEGHPTIGIGHKILHTDPEAALPVRNAYDSAPEEDSITEHRCYELFQEDVQLAIDGCRRIYSNWEELPQEAQHVLVNMCFQMGPTGLSKFKHMNQAVEDQAWGQVALEMDDSRWSRQTPERSKRLRIRMLELADV
;
A
#
# COMPACT_ATOMS: atom_id res chain seq x y z
N MET A 1 9.89 -17.43 1.74
CA MET A 1 10.41 -16.37 2.65
C MET A 1 9.28 -15.39 2.87
N THR A 2 9.02 -14.99 4.12
CA THR A 2 7.83 -14.20 4.47
C THR A 2 8.09 -12.70 4.43
N VAL A 3 7.03 -11.95 4.11
CA VAL A 3 6.96 -10.49 4.13
C VAL A 3 7.26 -9.97 5.54
N ASP A 4 8.29 -9.12 5.70
CA ASP A 4 8.51 -8.35 6.93
C ASP A 4 7.48 -7.22 7.07
N VAL A 5 6.42 -7.48 7.84
CA VAL A 5 5.32 -6.54 8.10
C VAL A 5 5.78 -5.31 8.88
N LYS A 6 6.80 -5.43 9.74
CA LYS A 6 7.30 -4.30 10.53
C LYS A 6 8.04 -3.31 9.65
N LYS A 7 8.85 -3.79 8.71
CA LYS A 7 9.50 -2.95 7.69
C LYS A 7 8.44 -2.26 6.82
N LEU A 8 7.45 -3.00 6.33
CA LEU A 8 6.34 -2.43 5.56
C LEU A 8 5.56 -1.36 6.32
N TYR A 9 5.31 -1.56 7.62
CA TYR A 9 4.67 -0.56 8.46
C TYR A 9 5.43 0.77 8.45
N GLN A 10 6.75 0.71 8.65
CA GLN A 10 7.58 1.92 8.66
C GLN A 10 7.60 2.61 7.28
N GLU A 11 7.70 1.82 6.21
CA GLU A 11 7.69 2.34 4.84
C GLU A 11 6.36 3.01 4.49
N ILE A 12 5.24 2.32 4.71
CA ILE A 12 3.89 2.82 4.35
C ILE A 12 3.49 3.99 5.26
N ALA A 13 3.78 3.92 6.56
CA ALA A 13 3.52 5.05 7.47
C ALA A 13 4.29 6.31 7.04
N SER A 14 5.50 6.16 6.50
CA SER A 14 6.28 7.29 5.97
C SER A 14 5.70 7.85 4.66
N ASP A 15 4.93 7.06 3.90
CA ASP A 15 4.30 7.47 2.64
C ASP A 15 2.94 8.13 2.86
N GLU A 16 2.09 7.49 3.64
CA GLU A 16 0.68 7.87 3.82
C GLU A 16 0.51 8.89 4.96
N GLY A 17 1.48 8.93 5.89
CA GLY A 17 1.29 9.54 7.19
C GLY A 17 0.37 8.71 8.09
N LYS A 18 0.04 9.26 9.26
CA LYS A 18 -0.84 8.63 10.25
C LYS A 18 -1.82 9.68 10.79
N VAL A 19 -3.11 9.42 10.63
CA VAL A 19 -4.19 10.30 11.11
C VAL A 19 -5.15 9.46 11.96
N LEU A 20 -5.25 9.75 13.26
CA LEU A 20 -6.02 8.91 14.19
C LEU A 20 -7.53 9.20 14.17
N HIS A 21 -8.00 10.15 13.37
CA HIS A 21 -9.42 10.44 13.18
C HIS A 21 -9.82 10.28 11.72
N ALA A 22 -11.13 10.11 11.47
CA ALA A 22 -11.63 9.96 10.12
C ALA A 22 -11.44 11.25 9.30
N TYR A 23 -10.89 11.12 8.10
CA TYR A 23 -10.67 12.21 7.14
C TYR A 23 -11.09 11.80 5.72
N LEU A 24 -11.18 12.75 4.80
CA LEU A 24 -11.34 12.44 3.37
C LEU A 24 -9.97 12.37 2.69
N CYS A 25 -9.68 11.26 2.02
CA CYS A 25 -8.51 11.16 1.16
C CYS A 25 -8.65 12.04 -0.09
N THR A 26 -7.60 12.08 -0.92
CA THR A 26 -7.58 12.86 -2.18
C THR A 26 -8.64 12.42 -3.20
N GLU A 27 -9.14 11.19 -3.08
CA GLU A 27 -10.23 10.65 -3.90
C GLU A 27 -11.62 10.87 -3.28
N GLY A 28 -11.70 11.53 -2.11
CA GLY A 28 -12.97 11.84 -1.43
C GLY A 28 -13.58 10.66 -0.68
N HIS A 29 -12.80 9.63 -0.37
CA HIS A 29 -13.23 8.49 0.45
C HIS A 29 -12.91 8.73 1.93
N PRO A 30 -13.80 8.34 2.87
CA PRO A 30 -13.48 8.29 4.28
C PRO A 30 -12.28 7.36 4.56
N THR A 31 -11.31 7.84 5.32
CA THR A 31 -10.04 7.18 5.59
C THR A 31 -9.60 7.46 7.03
N ILE A 32 -8.89 6.53 7.66
CA ILE A 32 -8.36 6.67 9.03
C ILE A 32 -7.04 5.90 9.18
N GLY A 33 -6.31 6.15 10.26
CA GLY A 33 -5.05 5.48 10.56
C GLY A 33 -3.98 5.75 9.51
N ILE A 34 -3.42 4.67 8.94
CA ILE A 34 -2.43 4.71 7.86
C ILE A 34 -3.13 4.31 6.57
N GLY A 35 -3.83 5.26 5.94
CA GLY A 35 -4.48 5.04 4.65
C GLY A 35 -5.61 4.00 4.63
N HIS A 36 -6.16 3.61 5.79
CA HIS A 36 -7.24 2.62 5.87
C HIS A 36 -8.55 3.22 5.38
N LYS A 37 -9.12 2.69 4.30
CA LYS A 37 -10.40 3.13 3.75
C LYS A 37 -11.55 2.60 4.61
N ILE A 38 -12.28 3.51 5.25
CA ILE A 38 -13.42 3.16 6.10
C ILE A 38 -14.57 2.65 5.22
N LEU A 39 -15.00 1.42 5.50
CA LEU A 39 -16.17 0.79 4.94
C LEU A 39 -17.37 0.99 5.87
N HIS A 40 -18.58 0.92 5.31
CA HIS A 40 -19.83 1.03 6.08
C HIS A 40 -20.01 -0.04 7.15
N THR A 41 -19.24 -1.13 7.07
CA THR A 41 -19.23 -2.24 8.04
C THR A 41 -18.27 -2.02 9.20
N ASP A 42 -17.37 -1.05 9.09
CA ASP A 42 -16.32 -0.85 10.07
C ASP A 42 -16.89 -0.10 11.28
N PRO A 43 -16.40 -0.39 12.51
CA PRO A 43 -16.76 0.38 13.70
C PRO A 43 -16.54 1.88 13.53
N GLU A 44 -15.51 2.25 12.76
CA GLU A 44 -15.10 3.62 12.46
C GLU A 44 -16.07 4.36 11.51
N ALA A 45 -17.04 3.67 10.89
CA ALA A 45 -18.00 4.27 9.95
C ALA A 45 -18.88 5.38 10.58
N ALA A 46 -19.05 5.35 11.90
CA ALA A 46 -19.83 6.35 12.63
C ALA A 46 -19.01 7.59 13.03
N LEU A 47 -17.68 7.58 12.84
CA LEU A 47 -16.82 8.68 13.25
C LEU A 47 -17.04 9.92 12.36
N PRO A 48 -17.02 11.13 12.94
CA PRO A 48 -17.16 12.35 12.18
C PRO A 48 -15.93 12.56 11.29
N VAL A 49 -16.18 12.80 10.00
CA VAL A 49 -15.11 13.08 9.03
C VAL A 49 -14.64 14.53 9.17
N ARG A 50 -13.33 14.72 9.36
CA ARG A 50 -12.67 16.01 9.57
C ARG A 50 -11.57 16.24 8.53
N ASN A 51 -10.94 17.41 8.56
CA ASN A 51 -9.72 17.62 7.76
C ASN A 51 -8.58 16.75 8.34
N ALA A 52 -7.73 16.20 7.48
CA ALA A 52 -6.59 15.37 7.90
C ALA A 52 -5.57 16.13 8.78
N TYR A 53 -5.50 17.46 8.64
CA TYR A 53 -4.58 18.31 9.39
C TYR A 53 -5.18 18.92 10.67
N ASP A 54 -6.47 18.71 10.91
CA ASP A 54 -7.13 19.19 12.12
C ASP A 54 -6.82 18.26 13.30
N SER A 55 -6.80 18.80 14.51
CA SER A 55 -6.86 17.97 15.71
C SER A 55 -8.30 17.47 15.92
N ALA A 56 -8.45 16.20 16.30
CA ALA A 56 -9.72 15.65 16.73
C ALA A 56 -9.76 15.41 18.25
N PRO A 57 -10.95 15.47 18.88
CA PRO A 57 -11.14 14.97 20.23
C PRO A 57 -10.79 13.48 20.36
N GLU A 58 -10.46 13.03 21.56
CA GLU A 58 -10.09 11.63 21.83
C GLU A 58 -11.25 10.69 21.52
N GLU A 59 -12.50 11.11 21.80
CA GLU A 59 -13.72 10.36 21.51
C GLU A 59 -14.01 10.16 20.02
N ASP A 60 -13.44 11.00 19.16
CA ASP A 60 -13.58 10.94 17.70
C ASP A 60 -12.34 10.30 17.04
N SER A 61 -11.41 9.80 17.85
CA SER A 61 -10.12 9.26 17.40
C SER A 61 -9.98 7.78 17.78
N ILE A 62 -9.33 7.01 16.93
CA ILE A 62 -8.90 5.66 17.26
C ILE A 62 -7.61 5.69 18.08
N THR A 63 -7.40 4.64 18.87
CA THR A 63 -6.13 4.45 19.58
C THR A 63 -5.02 4.06 18.62
N GLU A 64 -3.76 4.29 19.02
CA GLU A 64 -2.58 3.78 18.32
C GLU A 64 -2.63 2.26 18.11
N HIS A 65 -3.17 1.53 19.09
CA HIS A 65 -3.34 0.09 18.99
C HIS A 65 -4.33 -0.30 17.88
N ARG A 66 -5.50 0.36 17.85
CA ARG A 66 -6.50 0.12 16.80
C ARG A 66 -5.98 0.52 15.42
N CYS A 67 -5.21 1.61 15.33
CA CYS A 67 -4.54 2.01 14.08
C CYS A 67 -3.59 0.92 13.57
N TYR A 68 -2.86 0.26 14.47
CA TYR A 68 -1.98 -0.84 14.12
C TYR A 68 -2.75 -2.10 13.70
N GLU A 69 -3.86 -2.43 14.37
CA GLU A 69 -4.74 -3.54 13.97
C GLU A 69 -5.29 -3.35 12.54
N LEU A 70 -5.84 -2.17 12.23
CA LEU A 70 -6.33 -1.84 10.89
C LEU A 70 -5.24 -2.00 9.83
N PHE A 71 -4.03 -1.51 10.12
CA PHE A 71 -2.89 -1.68 9.24
C PHE A 71 -2.53 -3.16 9.00
N GLN A 72 -2.54 -3.98 10.06
CA GLN A 72 -2.23 -5.40 9.94
C GLN A 72 -3.27 -6.13 9.07
N GLU A 73 -4.55 -5.80 9.24
CA GLU A 73 -5.64 -6.33 8.43
C GLU A 73 -5.45 -5.96 6.94
N ASP A 74 -5.22 -4.68 6.65
CA ASP A 74 -5.02 -4.18 5.28
C ASP A 74 -3.77 -4.75 4.60
N VAL A 75 -2.65 -4.85 5.33
CA VAL A 75 -1.43 -5.48 4.80
C VAL A 75 -1.66 -6.95 4.52
N GLN A 76 -2.38 -7.66 5.38
CA GLN A 76 -2.68 -9.07 5.13
C GLN A 76 -3.53 -9.24 3.86
N LEU A 77 -4.53 -8.38 3.66
CA LEU A 77 -5.33 -8.34 2.42
C LEU A 77 -4.46 -8.04 1.20
N ALA A 78 -3.48 -7.13 1.31
CA ALA A 78 -2.55 -6.80 0.25
C ALA A 78 -1.62 -7.98 -0.10
N ILE A 79 -1.09 -8.69 0.91
CA ILE A 79 -0.27 -9.91 0.74
C ILE A 79 -1.08 -11.00 0.03
N ASP A 80 -2.29 -11.26 0.49
CA ASP A 80 -3.17 -12.26 -0.12
C ASP A 80 -3.58 -11.88 -1.55
N GLY A 81 -3.75 -10.58 -1.80
CA GLY A 81 -3.92 -10.01 -3.13
C GLY A 81 -2.74 -10.34 -4.05
N CYS A 82 -1.51 -10.06 -3.61
CA CYS A 82 -0.30 -10.37 -4.36
C CYS A 82 -0.15 -11.87 -4.63
N ARG A 83 -0.41 -12.73 -3.64
CA ARG A 83 -0.40 -14.20 -3.79
C ARG A 83 -1.38 -14.72 -4.85
N ARG A 84 -2.49 -14.03 -5.06
CA ARG A 84 -3.45 -14.38 -6.12
C ARG A 84 -3.03 -13.86 -7.50
N ILE A 85 -2.24 -12.78 -7.54
CA ILE A 85 -1.77 -12.17 -8.79
C ILE A 85 -0.53 -12.90 -9.32
N TYR A 86 0.38 -13.31 -8.44
CA TYR A 86 1.67 -13.91 -8.81
C TYR A 86 1.73 -15.39 -8.43
N SER A 87 1.84 -16.25 -9.43
CA SER A 87 1.89 -17.71 -9.22
C SER A 87 3.17 -18.17 -8.51
N ASN A 88 4.29 -17.45 -8.72
CA ASN A 88 5.60 -17.71 -8.14
C ASN A 88 5.90 -16.88 -6.88
N TRP A 89 4.86 -16.39 -6.16
CA TRP A 89 5.00 -15.46 -5.05
C TRP A 89 6.09 -15.82 -4.03
N GLU A 90 6.16 -17.09 -3.62
CA GLU A 90 7.10 -17.56 -2.59
C GLU A 90 8.57 -17.63 -3.08
N GLU A 91 8.77 -17.55 -4.40
CA GLU A 91 10.09 -17.53 -5.06
C GLU A 91 10.61 -16.11 -5.30
N LEU A 92 9.73 -15.09 -5.24
CA LEU A 92 10.12 -13.71 -5.44
C LEU A 92 11.09 -13.23 -4.34
N PRO A 93 12.10 -12.40 -4.68
CA PRO A 93 12.94 -11.75 -3.68
C PRO A 93 12.10 -10.96 -2.68
N GLN A 94 12.51 -10.95 -1.40
CA GLN A 94 11.76 -10.27 -0.34
C GLN A 94 11.54 -8.77 -0.66
N GLU A 95 12.52 -8.13 -1.28
CA GLU A 95 12.42 -6.72 -1.66
C GLU A 95 11.34 -6.49 -2.73
N ALA A 96 11.21 -7.39 -3.71
CA ALA A 96 10.14 -7.35 -4.70
C ALA A 96 8.78 -7.59 -4.02
N GLN A 97 8.69 -8.56 -3.10
CA GLN A 97 7.46 -8.79 -2.33
C GLN A 97 7.03 -7.53 -1.55
N HIS A 98 7.97 -6.83 -0.91
CA HIS A 98 7.70 -5.58 -0.19
C HIS A 98 7.17 -4.49 -1.12
N VAL A 99 7.82 -4.26 -2.26
CA VAL A 99 7.35 -3.26 -3.23
C VAL A 99 5.95 -3.60 -3.74
N LEU A 100 5.70 -4.87 -4.10
CA LEU A 100 4.42 -5.31 -4.62
C LEU A 100 3.30 -5.21 -3.59
N VAL A 101 3.55 -5.57 -2.33
CA VAL A 101 2.59 -5.40 -1.23
C VAL A 101 2.33 -3.92 -0.97
N ASN A 102 3.36 -3.07 -0.99
CA ASN A 102 3.22 -1.62 -0.80
C ASN A 102 2.31 -1.01 -1.90
N MET A 103 2.51 -1.40 -3.16
CA MET A 103 1.63 -1.01 -4.27
C MET A 103 0.21 -1.56 -4.08
N CYS A 104 0.08 -2.85 -3.76
CA CYS A 104 -1.21 -3.51 -3.54
C CYS A 104 -2.00 -2.88 -2.39
N PHE A 105 -1.33 -2.45 -1.32
CA PHE A 105 -1.92 -1.74 -0.20
C PHE A 105 -2.57 -0.42 -0.65
N GLN A 106 -1.86 0.36 -1.48
CA GLN A 106 -2.33 1.67 -1.91
C GLN A 106 -3.52 1.62 -2.87
N MET A 107 -3.52 0.69 -3.83
CA MET A 107 -4.51 0.67 -4.93
C MET A 107 -5.41 -0.57 -4.94
N GLY A 108 -5.23 -1.46 -3.97
CA GLY A 108 -5.89 -2.75 -3.88
C GLY A 108 -5.43 -3.78 -4.93
N PRO A 109 -5.80 -5.05 -4.74
CA PRO A 109 -5.47 -6.12 -5.68
C PRO A 109 -6.08 -5.91 -7.06
N THR A 110 -7.29 -5.35 -7.12
CA THR A 110 -7.95 -5.02 -8.39
C THR A 110 -7.17 -3.96 -9.17
N GLY A 111 -6.62 -2.95 -8.49
CA GLY A 111 -5.78 -1.93 -9.12
C GLY A 111 -4.48 -2.53 -9.65
N LEU A 112 -3.76 -3.27 -8.80
CA LEU A 112 -2.49 -3.91 -9.16
C LEU A 112 -2.65 -4.92 -10.30
N SER A 113 -3.74 -5.69 -10.31
CA SER A 113 -4.00 -6.69 -11.36
C SER A 113 -4.13 -6.10 -12.78
N LYS A 114 -4.31 -4.78 -12.91
CA LYS A 114 -4.41 -4.09 -14.21
C LYS A 114 -3.05 -3.82 -14.86
N PHE A 115 -1.95 -3.92 -14.12
CA PHE A 115 -0.59 -3.74 -14.64
C PHE A 115 -0.13 -4.99 -15.40
N LYS A 116 -0.79 -5.33 -16.51
CA LYS A 116 -0.59 -6.62 -17.19
C LYS A 116 0.86 -6.91 -17.56
N HIS A 117 1.54 -5.95 -18.18
CA HIS A 117 2.94 -6.13 -18.59
C HIS A 117 3.90 -6.14 -17.40
N MET A 118 3.70 -5.26 -16.41
CA MET A 118 4.48 -5.28 -15.16
C MET A 118 4.34 -6.62 -14.45
N ASN A 119 3.12 -7.14 -14.33
CA ASN A 119 2.85 -8.37 -13.60
C ASN A 119 3.49 -9.58 -14.30
N GLN A 120 3.45 -9.61 -15.65
CA GLN A 120 4.20 -10.60 -16.42
C GLN A 120 5.71 -10.46 -16.17
N ALA A 121 6.25 -9.24 -16.19
CA ALA A 121 7.67 -8.99 -15.93
C ALA A 121 8.09 -9.39 -14.50
N VAL A 122 7.19 -9.31 -13.52
CA VAL A 122 7.43 -9.81 -12.15
C VAL A 122 7.55 -11.33 -12.14
N GLU A 123 6.64 -12.05 -12.82
CA GLU A 123 6.71 -13.52 -12.91
C GLU A 123 7.98 -13.98 -13.64
N ASP A 124 8.38 -13.24 -14.68
CA ASP A 124 9.63 -13.46 -15.43
C ASP A 124 10.89 -12.95 -14.69
N GLN A 125 10.73 -12.34 -13.51
CA GLN A 125 11.79 -11.70 -12.72
C GLN A 125 12.64 -10.68 -13.51
N ALA A 126 12.03 -10.04 -14.50
CA ALA A 126 12.63 -9.01 -15.34
C ALA A 126 12.56 -7.64 -14.65
N TRP A 127 13.29 -7.45 -13.55
CA TRP A 127 13.15 -6.30 -12.65
C TRP A 127 13.35 -4.92 -13.30
N GLY A 128 14.25 -4.84 -14.29
CA GLY A 128 14.41 -3.63 -15.10
C GLY A 128 13.14 -3.26 -15.87
N GLN A 129 12.42 -4.25 -16.42
CA GLN A 129 11.13 -4.04 -17.08
C GLN A 129 10.05 -3.67 -16.06
N VAL A 130 10.03 -4.29 -14.89
CA VAL A 130 9.11 -3.92 -13.81
C VAL A 130 9.25 -2.44 -13.47
N ALA A 131 10.48 -1.96 -13.31
CA ALA A 131 10.75 -0.55 -13.02
C ALA A 131 10.30 0.41 -14.14
N LEU A 132 10.38 0.00 -15.41
CA LEU A 132 9.88 0.78 -16.54
C LEU A 132 8.35 0.84 -16.56
N GLU A 133 7.68 -0.30 -16.37
CA GLU A 133 6.22 -0.38 -16.34
C GLU A 133 5.62 0.34 -15.11
N MET A 134 6.33 0.36 -13.97
CA MET A 134 5.95 1.18 -12.82
C MET A 134 5.95 2.66 -13.16
N ASP A 135 6.97 3.14 -13.88
CA ASP A 135 7.12 4.55 -14.25
C ASP A 135 6.05 4.98 -15.26
N ASP A 136 5.79 4.14 -16.28
CA ASP A 136 4.77 4.39 -17.30
C ASP A 136 3.36 4.01 -16.82
N SER A 137 2.96 4.56 -15.68
CA SER A 137 1.65 4.30 -15.10
C SER A 137 0.96 5.58 -14.64
N ARG A 138 -0.38 5.56 -14.65
CA ARG A 138 -1.17 6.62 -14.01
C ARG A 138 -0.86 6.73 -12.52
N TRP A 139 -0.61 5.58 -11.88
CA TRP A 139 -0.23 5.51 -10.48
C TRP A 139 1.04 6.32 -10.19
N SER A 140 2.10 6.18 -11.00
CA SER A 140 3.32 6.97 -10.85
C SER A 140 3.06 8.47 -10.94
N ARG A 141 2.18 8.90 -11.85
CA ARG A 141 1.82 10.31 -12.00
C ARG A 141 1.01 10.85 -10.82
N GLN A 142 0.23 10.01 -10.14
CA GLN A 142 -0.57 10.40 -8.98
C GLN A 142 0.26 10.45 -7.69
N THR A 143 1.28 9.59 -7.54
CA THR A 143 2.16 9.56 -6.37
C THR A 143 3.65 9.45 -6.77
N PRO A 144 4.23 10.53 -7.34
CA PRO A 144 5.55 10.48 -8.00
C PRO A 144 6.73 10.18 -7.06
N GLU A 145 6.72 10.72 -5.84
CA GLU A 145 7.82 10.48 -4.89
C GLU A 145 7.83 9.04 -4.39
N ARG A 146 6.65 8.49 -4.08
CA ARG A 146 6.49 7.08 -3.68
C ARG A 146 6.86 6.14 -4.83
N SER A 147 6.34 6.39 -6.03
CA SER A 147 6.63 5.54 -7.19
C SER A 147 8.12 5.53 -7.53
N LYS A 148 8.78 6.70 -7.50
CA LYS A 148 10.23 6.83 -7.72
C LYS A 148 11.03 6.00 -6.72
N ARG A 149 10.71 6.07 -5.42
CA ARG A 149 11.44 5.30 -4.40
C ARG A 149 11.26 3.79 -4.59
N LEU A 150 10.04 3.33 -4.85
CA LEU A 150 9.76 1.92 -5.07
C LEU A 150 10.40 1.38 -6.36
N ARG A 151 10.41 2.20 -7.42
CA ARG A 151 11.07 1.89 -8.68
C ARG A 151 12.58 1.69 -8.54
N ILE A 152 13.25 2.53 -7.73
CA ILE A 152 14.69 2.39 -7.47
C ILE A 152 15.00 1.02 -6.85
N ARG A 153 14.19 0.56 -5.89
CA ARG A 153 14.36 -0.76 -5.28
C ARG A 153 14.23 -1.91 -6.28
N MET A 154 13.33 -1.77 -7.27
CA MET A 154 13.23 -2.76 -8.35
C MET A 154 14.45 -2.72 -9.29
N LEU A 155 15.01 -1.53 -9.57
CA LEU A 155 16.24 -1.41 -10.37
C LEU A 155 17.44 -2.04 -9.65
N GLU A 156 17.57 -1.84 -8.34
CA GLU A 156 18.64 -2.45 -7.54
C GLU A 156 18.62 -3.98 -7.60
N LEU A 157 17.45 -4.61 -7.79
CA LEU A 157 17.35 -6.06 -8.01
C LEU A 157 17.81 -6.50 -9.41
N ALA A 158 17.79 -5.60 -10.40
CA ALA A 158 18.26 -5.90 -11.76
C ALA A 158 19.80 -5.89 -11.88
N ASP A 159 20.47 -5.19 -10.95
CA ASP A 159 21.92 -5.03 -10.91
C ASP A 159 22.64 -6.17 -10.14
N VAL A 160 21.89 -7.15 -9.62
CA VAL A 160 22.37 -8.33 -8.87
C VAL A 160 22.38 -9.57 -9.75
#